data_AF-A0A2N2W0D4-F1
#
_entry.id   AF-A0A2N2W0D4-F1
#
_cell.length_a   1.000
_cell.length_b   1.000
_cell.length_c   1.000
_cell.angle_alpha   90.00
_cell.angle_beta   90.00
_cell.angle_gamma   90.00
#
_symmetry.space_group_name_H-M   'P 1'
#
loop_
_entity.id
_entity.type
_entity.pdbx_description
1 polymer ?
#
loop_
_entity_poly.entity_id
_entity_poly.type
_entity_poly.pdbx_seq_one_letter_code
_entity_poly.pdbx_strand_id
1 'polypeptide(L)'
;MEEQQRDFIVFPSHSFGLMPQEERLEIPNRSCKLSISVPKETALLENRISLVPEAVSLLVNAGHRVIVENEAGLAAHYTNNQYSEAGAEIAYETAVVFQADVVIKVAPATVSEVELMRGKQVLLSSLNLAGLSDAYFRLLSGKRITALAYEYIKDRDGNYPVIRAMSEIAGNTSILIAAEYLSHPDYGRGLMFGGLSGISPTEVVILGAG
;
A
#
# COMPACT_ATOMS: atom_id res chain seq x y z
N MET A 1 10.18 -72.82 50.29
CA MET A 1 9.41 -73.47 49.21
C MET A 1 7.96 -73.39 49.66
N GLU A 2 7.09 -72.56 49.12
CA GLU A 2 6.97 -72.01 47.78
C GLU A 2 6.49 -70.55 47.83
N GLU A 3 6.90 -69.77 46.83
CA GLU A 3 6.50 -68.39 46.59
C GLU A 3 5.00 -68.31 46.36
N GLN A 4 4.29 -67.66 47.29
CA GLN A 4 2.92 -67.22 47.03
C GLN A 4 2.99 -65.84 46.38
N GLN A 5 2.96 -65.87 45.06
CA GLN A 5 2.86 -64.74 44.15
C GLN A 5 1.75 -63.79 44.62
N ARG A 6 2.13 -62.65 45.19
CA ARG A 6 1.21 -61.51 45.35
C ARG A 6 1.13 -60.86 43.98
N ASP A 7 -0.05 -60.94 43.38
CA ASP A 7 -0.38 -60.18 42.17
C ASP A 7 -0.08 -58.70 42.43
N PHE A 8 1.02 -58.24 41.84
CA PHE A 8 1.22 -56.81 41.64
C PHE A 8 0.16 -56.40 40.62
N ILE A 9 -0.83 -55.65 41.09
CA ILE A 9 -1.63 -54.81 40.20
C ILE A 9 -0.63 -53.83 39.57
N VAL A 10 -0.16 -54.16 38.37
CA VAL A 10 0.58 -53.24 37.52
C VAL A 10 -0.44 -52.20 37.08
N PHE A 11 -0.48 -51.06 37.77
CA PHE A 11 -1.09 -49.87 37.20
C PHE A 11 -0.19 -49.45 36.03
N PRO A 12 -0.63 -49.53 34.77
CA PRO A 12 0.10 -48.85 33.72
C PRO A 12 0.00 -47.37 34.08
N SER A 13 1.11 -46.79 34.52
CA SER A 13 1.22 -45.36 34.71
C SER A 13 1.15 -44.69 33.34
N HIS A 14 -0.06 -44.63 32.77
CA HIS A 14 -0.46 -43.66 31.75
C HIS A 14 -0.56 -42.27 32.41
N SER A 15 0.44 -41.90 33.19
CA SER A 15 0.55 -40.59 33.84
C SER A 15 1.07 -39.51 32.89
N PHE A 16 1.34 -39.87 31.63
CA PHE A 16 1.70 -38.92 30.58
C PHE A 16 0.48 -38.19 29.98
N GLY A 17 -0.74 -38.72 30.16
CA GLY A 17 -1.97 -38.11 29.65
C GLY A 17 -2.71 -37.19 30.64
N LEU A 18 -2.26 -37.13 31.89
CA LEU A 18 -2.91 -36.40 32.99
C LEU A 18 -2.09 -35.21 33.50
N MET A 19 -1.01 -34.83 32.81
CA MET A 19 -0.34 -33.57 33.11
C MET A 19 -1.25 -32.42 32.67
N PRO A 20 -1.65 -31.51 33.58
CA PRO A 20 -2.38 -30.31 33.18
C PRO A 20 -1.51 -29.53 32.21
N GLN A 21 -2.08 -29.15 31.06
CA GLN A 21 -1.37 -28.29 30.13
C GLN A 21 -1.06 -26.96 30.80
N GLU A 22 0.10 -26.39 30.51
CA GLU A 22 0.43 -25.02 30.93
C GLU A 22 -0.67 -24.07 30.42
N GLU A 23 -1.23 -23.30 31.34
CA GLU A 23 -2.20 -22.26 31.01
C GLU A 23 -1.52 -21.25 30.10
N ARG A 24 -2.02 -21.12 28.86
CA ARG A 24 -1.52 -20.11 27.94
C ARG A 24 -1.91 -18.75 28.50
N LEU A 25 -0.93 -17.93 28.85
CA LEU A 25 -1.16 -16.53 29.21
C LEU A 25 -1.99 -15.89 28.10
N GLU A 26 -3.20 -15.43 28.43
CA GLU A 26 -4.03 -14.66 27.51
C GLU A 26 -3.24 -13.42 27.12
N ILE A 27 -2.76 -13.38 25.87
CA ILE A 27 -2.20 -12.15 25.32
C ILE A 27 -3.43 -11.26 25.12
N PRO A 28 -3.61 -10.19 25.92
CA PRO A 28 -4.74 -9.31 25.72
C PRO A 28 -4.65 -8.84 24.27
N ASN A 29 -5.75 -8.95 23.53
CA ASN A 29 -5.81 -8.45 22.17
C ASN A 29 -5.55 -6.94 22.24
N ARG A 30 -4.29 -6.54 22.08
CA ARG A 30 -3.91 -5.13 22.11
C ARG A 30 -4.51 -4.55 20.84
N SER A 31 -5.67 -3.91 20.98
CA SER A 31 -6.20 -3.01 19.97
C SER A 31 -5.16 -1.89 19.80
N CYS A 32 -4.25 -2.07 18.85
CA CYS A 32 -3.28 -1.05 18.47
C CYS A 32 -4.04 0.01 17.68
N LYS A 33 -4.45 1.07 18.37
CA LYS A 33 -4.98 2.27 17.72
C LYS A 33 -3.80 3.00 17.07
N LEU A 34 -3.69 2.89 15.76
CA LEU A 34 -2.72 3.60 14.95
C LEU A 34 -3.32 4.91 14.42
N SER A 35 -2.50 5.94 14.34
CA SER A 35 -2.80 7.12 13.53
C SER A 35 -2.23 6.94 12.13
N ILE A 36 -3.08 7.07 11.12
CA ILE A 36 -2.75 6.89 9.70
C ILE A 36 -3.04 8.21 9.01
N SER A 37 -2.13 8.70 8.18
CA SER A 37 -2.33 9.95 7.46
C SER A 37 -2.16 9.84 5.95
N VAL A 38 -2.92 10.68 5.26
CA VAL A 38 -2.96 10.81 3.80
C VAL A 38 -2.69 12.28 3.45
N PRO A 39 -1.43 12.65 3.17
CA PRO A 39 -1.09 13.99 2.74
C PRO A 39 -1.47 14.23 1.29
N LYS A 40 -1.60 15.51 0.93
CA LYS A 40 -1.86 15.96 -0.43
C LYS A 40 -0.63 15.66 -1.30
N GLU A 41 -0.86 15.16 -2.51
CA GLU A 41 0.25 14.91 -3.43
C GLU A 41 0.78 16.22 -4.02
N THR A 42 2.11 16.31 -4.08
CA THR A 42 2.85 17.49 -4.55
C THR A 42 3.62 17.20 -5.84
N ALA A 43 3.69 15.93 -6.25
CA ALA A 43 4.35 15.51 -7.47
C ALA A 43 3.61 16.05 -8.71
N LEU A 44 4.39 16.46 -9.72
CA LEU A 44 3.85 17.00 -10.96
C LEU A 44 2.99 15.95 -11.66
N LEU A 45 1.77 16.33 -12.08
CA LEU A 45 0.78 15.47 -12.75
C LEU A 45 0.30 14.26 -11.92
N GLU A 46 0.57 14.24 -10.61
CA GLU A 46 0.03 13.22 -9.73
C GLU A 46 -1.39 13.62 -9.28
N ASN A 47 -2.39 12.97 -9.89
CA ASN A 47 -3.79 13.19 -9.57
C ASN A 47 -4.38 12.07 -8.69
N ARG A 48 -3.62 11.01 -8.38
CA ARG A 48 -4.11 9.90 -7.57
C ARG A 48 -4.07 10.27 -6.08
N ILE A 49 -4.78 9.48 -5.30
CA ILE A 49 -4.78 9.55 -3.83
C ILE A 49 -4.51 8.15 -3.25
N SER A 50 -3.82 8.08 -2.12
CA SER A 50 -3.36 6.80 -1.56
C SER A 50 -4.47 5.99 -0.90
N LEU A 51 -5.47 6.65 -0.32
CA LEU A 51 -6.67 6.02 0.25
C LEU A 51 -7.92 6.72 -0.27
N VAL A 52 -8.85 5.95 -0.81
CA VAL A 52 -10.19 6.42 -1.17
C VAL A 52 -11.09 6.46 0.08
N PRO A 53 -12.18 7.27 0.09
CA PRO A 53 -13.07 7.38 1.25
C PRO A 53 -13.61 6.04 1.77
N GLU A 54 -13.86 5.08 0.90
CA GLU A 54 -14.31 3.73 1.28
C GLU A 54 -13.25 2.98 2.08
N ALA A 55 -11.98 3.10 1.69
CA ALA A 55 -10.86 2.50 2.42
C ALA A 55 -10.63 3.19 3.76
N VAL A 56 -10.83 4.51 3.82
CA VAL A 56 -10.81 5.28 5.07
C VAL A 56 -11.87 4.77 6.03
N SER A 57 -13.11 4.57 5.57
CA SER A 57 -14.20 4.05 6.41
C SER A 57 -13.85 2.69 7.01
N LEU A 58 -13.23 1.79 6.24
CA LEU A 58 -12.77 0.50 6.74
C LEU A 58 -11.74 0.62 7.86
N LEU A 59 -10.77 1.53 7.72
CA LEU A 59 -9.74 1.76 8.74
C LEU A 59 -10.32 2.39 10.03
N VAL A 60 -11.25 3.33 9.88
CA VAL A 60 -11.95 3.97 10.99
C VAL A 60 -12.83 2.96 11.73
N ASN A 61 -13.56 2.12 10.99
CA ASN A 61 -14.37 1.03 11.56
C ASN A 61 -13.53 -0.02 12.28
N ALA A 62 -12.28 -0.22 11.86
CA ALA A 62 -11.30 -1.06 12.57
C ALA A 62 -10.73 -0.40 13.84
N GLY A 63 -11.11 0.85 14.14
CA GLY A 63 -10.71 1.59 15.34
C GLY A 63 -9.43 2.40 15.19
N HIS A 64 -8.94 2.61 13.96
CA HIS A 64 -7.79 3.47 13.67
C HIS A 64 -8.22 4.92 13.47
N ARG A 65 -7.30 5.85 13.74
CA ARG A 65 -7.52 7.27 13.49
C ARG A 65 -6.95 7.63 12.13
N VAL A 66 -7.78 8.12 11.20
CA VAL A 66 -7.34 8.51 9.86
C VAL A 66 -7.36 10.04 9.74
N ILE A 67 -6.25 10.62 9.27
CA ILE A 67 -6.08 12.05 9.07
C ILE A 67 -5.86 12.29 7.59
N VAL A 68 -6.64 13.17 6.98
CA VAL A 68 -6.51 13.51 5.55
C VAL A 68 -6.20 14.99 5.43
N GLU A 69 -5.20 15.35 4.63
CA GLU A 69 -4.89 16.74 4.37
C GLU A 69 -6.03 17.42 3.58
N ASN A 70 -6.30 18.68 3.91
CA ASN A 70 -7.28 19.49 3.20
C ASN A 70 -7.02 19.48 1.69
N GLU A 71 -8.05 19.12 0.91
CA GLU A 71 -8.02 19.00 -0.56
C GLU A 71 -7.06 17.94 -1.11
N ALA A 72 -6.61 16.97 -0.31
CA ALA A 72 -5.73 15.90 -0.79
C ALA A 72 -6.37 15.08 -1.93
N GLY A 73 -7.66 14.78 -1.81
CA GLY A 73 -8.38 13.97 -2.81
C GLY A 73 -8.99 14.75 -3.97
N LEU A 74 -8.84 16.08 -4.03
CA LEU A 74 -9.58 16.90 -5.00
C LEU A 74 -9.23 16.54 -6.46
N ALA A 75 -7.95 16.25 -6.72
CA ALA A 75 -7.46 15.84 -8.05
C ALA A 75 -7.99 14.45 -8.47
N ALA A 76 -8.32 13.59 -7.49
CA ALA A 76 -8.95 12.29 -7.70
C ALA A 76 -10.49 12.38 -7.64
N HIS A 77 -11.06 13.59 -7.66
CA HIS A 77 -12.51 13.85 -7.55
C HIS A 77 -13.15 13.43 -6.22
N TYR A 78 -12.35 13.35 -5.14
CA TYR A 78 -12.85 13.14 -3.80
C TYR A 78 -12.84 14.43 -2.99
N THR A 79 -13.99 14.81 -2.44
CA THR A 79 -14.13 16.04 -1.65
C THR A 79 -13.78 15.81 -0.18
N ASN A 80 -13.40 16.86 0.55
CA ASN A 80 -13.19 16.77 2.00
C ASN A 80 -14.43 16.25 2.75
N ASN A 81 -15.63 16.59 2.27
CA ASN A 81 -16.88 16.12 2.88
C ASN A 81 -16.98 14.60 2.81
N GLN A 82 -16.62 13.98 1.68
CA GLN A 82 -16.64 12.51 1.56
C GLN A 82 -15.67 11.84 2.53
N TYR A 83 -14.48 12.42 2.75
CA TYR A 83 -13.54 11.93 3.75
C TYR A 83 -14.06 12.10 5.17
N SER A 84 -14.67 13.25 5.47
CA SER A 84 -15.27 13.51 6.78
C SER A 84 -16.45 12.57 7.07
N GLU A 85 -17.30 12.31 6.08
CA GLU A 85 -18.41 11.35 6.18
C GLU A 85 -17.92 9.91 6.36
N ALA A 86 -16.77 9.57 5.77
CA ALA A 86 -16.08 8.30 5.99
C ALA A 86 -15.42 8.19 7.38
N GLY A 87 -15.41 9.28 8.17
CA GLY A 87 -14.86 9.31 9.53
C GLY A 87 -13.39 9.73 9.63
N ALA A 88 -12.78 10.26 8.56
CA ALA A 88 -11.47 10.88 8.64
C ALA A 88 -11.52 12.28 9.25
N GLU A 89 -10.42 12.65 9.91
CA GLU A 89 -10.19 14.00 10.39
C GLU A 89 -9.46 14.83 9.33
N ILE A 90 -10.05 15.96 8.94
CA ILE A 90 -9.44 16.86 7.95
C ILE A 90 -8.44 17.79 8.63
N ALA A 91 -7.18 17.72 8.22
CA ALA A 91 -6.11 18.58 8.71
C ALA A 91 -5.79 19.66 7.68
N TYR A 92 -5.81 20.92 8.12
CA TYR A 92 -5.47 22.08 7.27
C TYR A 92 -3.98 22.39 7.23
N GLU A 93 -3.24 21.93 8.24
CA GLU A 93 -1.79 22.11 8.33
C GLU A 93 -1.06 20.84 7.89
N THR A 94 -0.29 20.92 6.82
CA THR A 94 0.53 19.81 6.29
C THR A 94 1.43 19.21 7.36
N ALA A 95 2.02 20.04 8.23
CA ALA A 95 2.91 19.59 9.31
C ALA A 95 2.24 18.59 10.26
N VAL A 96 0.94 18.74 10.54
CA VAL A 96 0.15 17.85 11.41
C VAL A 96 -0.03 16.48 10.76
N VAL A 97 -0.24 16.45 9.44
CA VAL A 97 -0.46 15.23 8.66
C VAL A 97 0.77 14.32 8.74
N PHE A 98 1.98 14.90 8.69
CA PHE A 98 3.23 14.15 8.79
C PHE A 98 3.60 13.70 10.22
N GLN A 99 2.78 13.99 11.26
CA GLN A 99 3.01 13.51 12.64
C GLN A 99 2.40 12.13 12.94
N ALA A 100 1.60 11.56 12.04
CA ALA A 100 0.91 10.28 12.26
C ALA A 100 1.86 9.07 12.34
N ASP A 101 1.48 7.99 13.01
CA ASP A 101 2.31 6.77 13.12
C ASP A 101 2.64 6.17 11.75
N VAL A 102 1.68 6.23 10.83
CA VAL A 102 1.82 5.77 9.45
C VAL A 102 1.45 6.90 8.49
N VAL A 103 2.35 7.24 7.58
CA VAL A 103 2.08 8.20 6.49
C VAL A 103 1.99 7.42 5.18
N ILE A 104 0.89 7.56 4.46
CA ILE A 104 0.64 6.83 3.22
C ILE A 104 0.56 7.82 2.05
N LYS A 105 1.51 7.72 1.13
CA LYS A 105 1.59 8.51 -0.11
C LYS A 105 1.56 7.61 -1.33
N VAL A 106 1.31 8.20 -2.49
CA VAL A 106 1.48 7.58 -3.81
C VAL A 106 2.91 7.84 -4.29
N ALA A 107 3.29 9.12 -4.41
CA ALA A 107 4.62 9.52 -4.86
C ALA A 107 5.66 9.42 -3.72
N PRO A 108 6.97 9.34 -4.04
CA PRO A 108 8.01 9.41 -3.03
C PRO A 108 7.92 10.68 -2.21
N ALA A 109 8.03 10.54 -0.88
CA ALA A 109 8.11 11.70 0.00
C ALA A 109 9.34 12.54 -0.35
N THR A 110 9.15 13.84 -0.48
CA THR A 110 10.22 14.82 -0.70
C THR A 110 11.06 15.03 0.55
N VAL A 111 12.26 15.60 0.40
CA VAL A 111 13.16 15.92 1.52
C VAL A 111 12.45 16.79 2.58
N SER A 112 11.72 17.82 2.14
CA SER A 112 10.96 18.71 3.03
C SER A 112 9.82 17.99 3.76
N GLU A 113 9.11 17.07 3.10
CA GLU A 113 8.08 16.26 3.77
C GLU A 113 8.70 15.30 4.79
N VAL A 114 9.84 14.67 4.47
CA VAL A 114 10.57 13.83 5.42
C VAL A 114 11.07 14.67 6.61
N GLU A 115 11.44 15.93 6.40
CA GLU A 115 11.80 16.87 7.48
C GLU A 115 10.63 17.18 8.43
N LEU A 116 9.38 17.12 7.98
CA LEU A 116 8.20 17.30 8.83
C LEU A 116 7.90 16.07 9.70
N MET A 117 8.35 14.88 9.30
CA MET A 117 8.13 13.65 10.08
C MET A 117 8.85 13.67 11.44
N ARG A 118 8.16 13.28 12.53
CA ARG A 118 8.77 13.17 13.88
C ARG A 118 9.79 12.03 14.03
N GLY A 119 9.78 11.06 13.13
CA GLY A 119 10.65 9.89 13.18
C GLY A 119 10.08 8.73 14.00
N LYS A 120 10.68 7.53 13.85
CA LYS A 120 10.12 6.24 14.31
C LYS A 120 8.70 5.99 13.78
N GLN A 121 8.39 6.50 12.60
CA GLN A 121 7.13 6.33 11.89
C GLN A 121 7.30 5.36 10.72
N VAL A 122 6.19 4.90 10.18
CA VAL A 122 6.15 4.13 8.93
C VAL A 122 5.78 5.07 7.79
N LEU A 123 6.57 5.06 6.73
CA LEU A 123 6.24 5.71 5.46
C LEU A 123 5.91 4.62 4.44
N LEU A 124 4.71 4.65 3.88
CA LEU A 124 4.28 3.76 2.80
C LEU A 124 4.10 4.59 1.54
N SER A 125 4.97 4.41 0.55
CA SER A 125 4.94 5.19 -0.71
C SER A 125 5.64 4.45 -1.84
N SER A 126 5.58 4.98 -3.06
CA SER A 126 6.63 4.64 -4.03
C SER A 126 7.95 5.27 -3.60
N LEU A 127 9.09 4.69 -3.97
CA LEU A 127 10.42 5.19 -3.61
C LEU A 127 11.22 5.57 -4.86
N ASN A 128 11.04 4.87 -5.99
CA ASN A 128 11.73 5.10 -7.26
C ASN A 128 13.24 5.36 -7.06
N LEU A 129 13.95 4.34 -6.58
CA LEU A 129 15.35 4.43 -6.11
C LEU A 129 16.30 5.16 -7.07
N ALA A 130 16.10 5.06 -8.38
CA ALA A 130 16.97 5.68 -9.38
C ALA A 130 16.97 7.22 -9.32
N GLY A 131 15.91 7.83 -8.78
CA GLY A 131 15.78 9.28 -8.64
C GLY A 131 16.24 9.84 -7.29
N LEU A 132 16.68 8.99 -6.37
CA LEU A 132 16.97 9.39 -4.99
C LEU A 132 18.46 9.47 -4.70
N SER A 133 18.83 10.44 -3.85
CA SER A 133 20.22 10.66 -3.44
C SER A 133 20.55 9.92 -2.14
N ASP A 134 21.84 9.66 -1.90
CA ASP A 134 22.33 9.13 -0.63
C ASP A 134 21.91 9.99 0.58
N ALA A 135 21.83 11.32 0.40
CA ALA A 135 21.36 12.24 1.43
C ALA A 135 19.91 11.94 1.87
N TYR A 136 19.04 11.52 0.94
CA TYR A 136 17.66 11.14 1.23
C TYR A 136 17.60 9.91 2.15
N PHE A 137 18.37 8.87 1.84
CA PHE A 137 18.43 7.66 2.68
C PHE A 137 19.03 7.93 4.05
N ARG A 138 20.07 8.78 4.13
CA ARG A 138 20.63 9.24 5.40
C ARG A 138 19.61 9.99 6.23
N LEU A 139 18.76 10.82 5.62
CA LEU A 139 17.70 11.56 6.31
C LEU A 139 16.66 10.60 6.90
N LEU A 140 16.15 9.65 6.10
CA LEU A 140 15.22 8.61 6.56
C LEU A 140 15.83 7.79 7.72
N SER A 141 17.07 7.35 7.55
CA SER A 141 17.80 6.59 8.57
C SER A 141 18.03 7.39 9.85
N GLY A 142 18.41 8.67 9.74
CA GLY A 142 18.62 9.56 10.88
C GLY A 142 17.35 9.74 11.73
N LYS A 143 16.19 9.79 11.07
CA LYS A 143 14.88 9.85 11.72
C LYS A 143 14.32 8.50 12.13
N ARG A 144 15.01 7.38 11.81
CA ARG A 144 14.54 6.01 12.05
C ARG A 144 13.15 5.76 11.44
N ILE A 145 12.93 6.26 10.23
CA ILE A 145 11.68 6.02 9.50
C ILE A 145 11.76 4.64 8.85
N THR A 146 10.71 3.83 9.06
CA THR A 146 10.54 2.57 8.35
C THR A 146 9.84 2.86 7.03
N ALA A 147 10.62 2.96 5.94
CA ALA A 147 10.08 3.17 4.60
C ALA A 147 9.72 1.84 3.94
N LEU A 148 8.45 1.69 3.56
CA LEU A 148 7.90 0.56 2.83
C LEU A 148 7.58 1.04 1.42
N ALA A 149 8.31 0.49 0.44
CA ALA A 149 8.20 0.88 -0.95
C ALA A 149 7.24 -0.06 -1.71
N TYR A 150 6.20 0.48 -2.33
CA TYR A 150 5.21 -0.32 -3.06
C TYR A 150 5.84 -1.23 -4.11
N GLU A 151 6.83 -0.70 -4.85
CA GLU A 151 7.49 -1.44 -5.92
C GLU A 151 8.26 -2.69 -5.47
N TYR A 152 8.56 -2.80 -4.17
CA TYR A 152 9.32 -3.93 -3.61
C TYR A 152 8.46 -4.88 -2.76
N ILE A 153 7.15 -4.63 -2.66
CA ILE A 153 6.22 -5.56 -2.04
C ILE A 153 6.06 -6.78 -2.95
N LYS A 154 6.30 -7.98 -2.39
CA LYS A 154 6.16 -9.25 -3.09
C LYS A 154 5.02 -10.09 -2.52
N ASP A 155 4.36 -10.83 -3.40
CA ASP A 155 3.46 -11.92 -2.99
C ASP A 155 4.24 -13.19 -2.60
N ARG A 156 3.51 -14.25 -2.25
CA ARG A 156 4.10 -15.55 -1.86
C ARG A 156 4.80 -16.26 -3.03
N ASP A 157 4.43 -15.93 -4.26
CA ASP A 157 4.95 -16.53 -5.48
C ASP A 157 6.13 -15.70 -6.06
N GLY A 158 6.51 -14.62 -5.38
CA GLY A 158 7.64 -13.76 -5.74
C GLY A 158 7.32 -12.68 -6.76
N ASN A 159 6.04 -12.48 -7.13
CA ASN A 159 5.62 -11.42 -8.03
C ASN A 159 5.49 -10.07 -7.31
N TYR A 160 5.54 -8.98 -8.06
CA TYR A 160 5.34 -7.61 -7.56
C TYR A 160 3.92 -7.13 -7.89
N PRO A 161 2.91 -7.40 -7.03
CA PRO A 161 1.51 -7.15 -7.37
C PRO A 161 1.20 -5.68 -7.68
N VAL A 162 1.81 -4.74 -6.95
CA VAL A 162 1.57 -3.31 -7.17
C VAL A 162 2.15 -2.85 -8.51
N ILE A 163 3.38 -3.27 -8.83
CA ILE A 163 4.01 -2.96 -10.12
C ILE A 163 3.25 -3.58 -11.27
N ARG A 164 2.79 -4.83 -11.11
CA ARG A 164 2.01 -5.52 -12.12
C ARG A 164 0.71 -4.77 -12.43
N ALA A 165 -0.07 -4.41 -11.41
CA ALA A 165 -1.30 -3.65 -11.59
C ALA A 165 -1.05 -2.30 -12.30
N MET A 166 0.02 -1.59 -11.92
CA MET A 166 0.40 -0.34 -12.58
C MET A 166 0.84 -0.55 -14.04
N SER A 167 1.55 -1.65 -14.31
CA SER A 167 2.02 -1.99 -15.66
C SER A 167 0.85 -2.38 -16.57
N GLU A 168 -0.14 -3.10 -16.04
CA GLU A 168 -1.37 -3.45 -16.77
C GLU A 168 -2.17 -2.19 -17.17
N ILE A 169 -2.30 -1.21 -16.25
CA ILE A 169 -2.91 0.09 -16.56
C ILE A 169 -2.11 0.80 -17.65
N ALA A 170 -0.78 0.93 -17.47
CA ALA A 170 0.08 1.63 -18.44
C ALA A 170 0.04 0.99 -19.83
N GLY A 171 0.09 -0.35 -19.91
CA GLY A 171 0.01 -1.10 -21.16
C GLY A 171 -1.30 -0.83 -21.91
N ASN A 172 -2.44 -0.94 -21.23
CA ASN A 172 -3.75 -0.67 -21.82
C ASN A 172 -3.89 0.80 -22.25
N THR A 173 -3.48 1.73 -21.40
CA THR A 173 -3.54 3.17 -21.70
C THR A 173 -2.64 3.56 -22.87
N SER A 174 -1.48 2.91 -23.04
CA SER A 174 -0.56 3.20 -24.16
C SER A 174 -1.24 3.03 -25.53
N ILE A 175 -2.11 2.04 -25.67
CA ILE A 175 -2.87 1.77 -26.90
C ILE A 175 -3.91 2.86 -27.16
N LEU A 176 -4.61 3.29 -26.12
CA LEU A 176 -5.61 4.36 -26.22
C LEU A 176 -4.96 5.70 -26.60
N ILE A 177 -3.83 6.03 -25.97
CA ILE A 177 -3.04 7.22 -26.29
C ILE A 177 -2.52 7.12 -27.73
N ALA A 178 -1.97 5.98 -28.15
CA ALA A 178 -1.51 5.80 -29.51
C ALA A 178 -2.62 6.03 -30.55
N ALA A 179 -3.84 5.57 -30.27
CA ALA A 179 -5.00 5.82 -31.11
C ALA A 179 -5.33 7.31 -31.24
N GLU A 180 -5.32 8.04 -30.12
CA GLU A 180 -5.52 9.49 -30.09
C GLU A 180 -4.46 10.21 -30.94
N TYR A 181 -3.18 9.92 -30.71
CA TYR A 181 -2.07 10.54 -31.45
C TYR A 181 -2.10 10.24 -32.95
N LEU A 182 -2.49 9.03 -33.37
CA LEU A 182 -2.61 8.68 -34.79
C LEU A 182 -3.75 9.42 -35.49
N SER A 183 -4.84 9.69 -34.76
CA SER A 183 -6.04 10.35 -35.26
C SER A 183 -6.04 11.87 -35.12
N HIS A 184 -5.03 12.44 -34.44
CA HIS A 184 -4.96 13.86 -34.14
C HIS A 184 -4.96 14.73 -35.42
N PRO A 185 -5.78 15.79 -35.52
CA PRO A 185 -5.93 16.57 -36.75
C PRO A 185 -4.65 17.28 -37.21
N ASP A 186 -3.84 17.78 -36.27
CA ASP A 186 -2.69 18.62 -36.61
C ASP A 186 -1.41 17.86 -36.99
N TYR A 187 -1.19 16.67 -36.40
CA TYR A 187 0.08 15.93 -36.53
C TYR A 187 -0.10 14.41 -36.67
N GLY A 188 -1.33 13.91 -36.54
CA GLY A 188 -1.63 12.51 -36.75
C GLY A 188 -1.49 12.14 -38.22
N ARG A 189 -1.27 10.85 -38.49
CA ARG A 189 -1.19 10.34 -39.87
C ARG A 189 -2.57 10.08 -40.49
N GLY A 190 -3.65 10.40 -39.77
CA GLY A 190 -5.02 10.10 -40.19
C GLY A 190 -5.31 8.60 -40.21
N LEU A 191 -4.56 7.82 -39.44
CA LEU A 191 -4.74 6.38 -39.34
C LEU A 191 -5.70 6.07 -38.20
N MET A 192 -6.66 5.19 -38.47
CA MET A 192 -7.57 4.69 -37.44
C MET A 192 -6.91 3.53 -36.71
N PHE A 193 -6.94 3.57 -35.37
CA PHE A 193 -6.59 2.42 -34.57
C PHE A 193 -7.73 1.39 -34.65
N GLY A 194 -7.49 0.26 -35.33
CA GLY A 194 -8.51 -0.71 -35.71
C GLY A 194 -8.55 -0.96 -37.21
N GLY A 195 -9.48 -1.81 -37.65
CA GLY A 195 -9.71 -2.13 -39.06
C GLY A 195 -11.16 -1.89 -39.44
N LEU A 196 -11.39 -1.52 -40.70
CA LEU A 196 -12.69 -1.49 -41.34
C LEU A 196 -12.67 -2.44 -42.54
N SER A 197 -13.81 -3.04 -42.88
CA SER A 197 -13.90 -3.91 -44.06
C SER A 197 -13.40 -3.19 -45.31
N GLY A 198 -12.43 -3.79 -45.99
CA GLY A 198 -11.81 -3.24 -47.21
C GLY A 198 -10.65 -2.26 -46.98
N ILE A 199 -10.27 -1.96 -45.73
CA ILE A 199 -9.14 -1.06 -45.40
C ILE A 199 -8.11 -1.82 -44.57
N SER A 200 -6.82 -1.66 -44.91
CA SER A 200 -5.74 -2.30 -44.15
C SER A 200 -5.68 -1.73 -42.72
N PRO A 201 -5.57 -2.57 -41.68
CA PRO A 201 -5.48 -2.10 -40.30
C PRO A 201 -4.12 -1.45 -40.02
N THR A 202 -4.07 -0.65 -38.96
CA THR A 202 -2.80 -0.08 -38.46
C THR A 202 -1.89 -1.19 -37.90
N GLU A 203 -0.64 -1.22 -38.34
CA GLU A 203 0.38 -2.12 -37.80
C GLU A 203 0.94 -1.58 -36.49
N VAL A 204 1.03 -2.45 -35.48
CA VAL A 204 1.51 -2.11 -34.14
C VAL A 204 2.67 -3.03 -33.79
N VAL A 205 3.79 -2.45 -33.35
CA VAL A 205 4.95 -3.19 -32.86
C VAL A 205 5.09 -2.94 -31.36
N ILE A 206 5.00 -4.01 -30.57
CA ILE A 206 5.21 -3.99 -29.12
C ILE A 206 6.56 -4.64 -28.82
N LEU A 207 7.47 -3.88 -28.19
CA LEU A 207 8.80 -4.36 -27.82
C LEU A 207 8.82 -4.74 -26.33
N GLY A 208 8.61 -6.03 -26.05
CA GLY A 208 8.52 -6.59 -24.70
C GLY A 208 7.14 -7.20 -24.42
N ALA A 209 7.11 -8.34 -23.75
CA ALA A 209 5.90 -9.12 -23.46
C ALA A 209 5.69 -9.34 -21.95
N GLY A 210 6.14 -8.37 -21.14
CA GLY A 210 6.09 -8.40 -19.68
C GLY A 210 4.85 -7.73 -19.11
#